data_AF-A0A6N6Q652-F1
#
_entry.id   AF-A0A6N6Q652-F1
#
_cell.length_a   1.000
_cell.length_b   1.000
_cell.length_c   1.000
_cell.angle_alpha   90.00
_cell.angle_beta   90.00
_cell.angle_gamma   90.00
#
_symmetry.space_group_name_H-M   'P 1'
#
loop_
_entity.id
_entity.type
_entity.pdbx_description
1 polymer ?
#
loop_
_entity_poly.entity_id
_entity_poly.type
_entity_poly.pdbx_seq_one_letter_code
_entity_poly.pdbx_strand_id
1 'polypeptide(L)'
;MTRVILVLLGSFGLVVGTAVAFVLVHRRHLRQWRRQNRSIDQLARVTSARRRMLAFPLPSRWMAVRSANTALIRGALGDVAPAAAWSDALSRAPERSLFVSAPVEGWTLVIGGAVPDPVLDIDAAYRFLVDLSREVGEVQFYASDRVLNFHAWARVRDGRVTRGYAWAGDTLWNEGRATLDERLLGLRAREYGAEMPVPRYGETSPEQTNAERVPLLARRWGIDFATASELLLQAEGVARGGDDFEGRG
;
A
#
# COMPACT_ATOMS: atom_id res chain seq x y z
N MET A 1 -9.20 -68.07 -1.36
CA MET A 1 -9.52 -66.99 -0.41
C MET A 1 -8.28 -66.32 0.18
N THR A 2 -7.29 -67.07 0.70
CA THR A 2 -6.07 -66.54 1.34
C THR A 2 -5.22 -65.59 0.48
N ARG A 3 -5.07 -65.85 -0.82
CA ARG A 3 -4.31 -64.98 -1.74
C ARG A 3 -4.97 -63.61 -1.95
N VAL A 4 -6.31 -63.55 -1.95
CA VAL A 4 -7.06 -62.28 -2.11
C VAL A 4 -6.94 -61.43 -0.85
N ILE A 5 -6.98 -62.05 0.32
CA ILE A 5 -6.83 -61.36 1.62
C ILE A 5 -5.44 -60.74 1.76
N LEU A 6 -4.38 -61.43 1.32
CA LEU A 6 -3.01 -60.91 1.36
C LEU A 6 -2.82 -59.71 0.41
N VAL A 7 -3.43 -59.75 -0.78
CA VAL A 7 -3.39 -58.62 -1.73
C VAL A 7 -4.14 -57.40 -1.19
N LEU A 8 -5.30 -57.61 -0.53
CA LEU A 8 -6.08 -56.53 0.09
C LEU A 8 -5.37 -55.92 1.30
N LEU A 9 -4.70 -56.72 2.13
CA LEU A 9 -3.88 -56.22 3.25
C LEU A 9 -2.66 -55.43 2.75
N GLY A 10 -2.02 -55.89 1.68
CA GLY A 10 -0.90 -55.18 1.05
C GLY A 10 -1.31 -53.83 0.47
N SER A 11 -2.45 -53.76 -0.23
CA SER A 11 -2.96 -52.50 -0.78
C SER A 11 -3.42 -51.53 0.32
N PHE A 12 -4.05 -52.04 1.38
CA PHE A 12 -4.42 -51.24 2.54
C PHE A 12 -3.18 -50.64 3.24
N GLY A 13 -2.13 -51.43 3.43
CA GLY A 13 -0.87 -50.94 4.01
C GLY A 13 -0.22 -49.84 3.16
N LEU A 14 -0.27 -49.96 1.83
CA LEU A 14 0.22 -48.94 0.91
C LEU A 14 -0.56 -47.62 1.03
N VAL A 15 -1.89 -47.70 1.08
CA VAL A 15 -2.78 -46.53 1.20
C VAL A 15 -2.59 -45.81 2.54
N VAL A 16 -2.47 -46.57 3.64
CA VAL A 16 -2.22 -45.98 4.96
C VAL A 16 -0.82 -45.36 5.01
N GLY A 17 0.19 -46.03 4.42
CA GLY A 17 1.56 -45.51 4.34
C GLY A 17 1.66 -44.19 3.59
N THR A 18 0.99 -44.06 2.43
CA THR A 18 0.96 -42.82 1.65
C THR A 18 0.21 -41.71 2.37
N ALA A 19 -0.92 -42.02 3.02
CA ALA A 19 -1.67 -41.06 3.82
C ALA A 19 -0.84 -40.51 4.98
N VAL A 20 -0.12 -41.38 5.71
CA VAL A 20 0.77 -40.97 6.82
C VAL A 20 1.92 -40.12 6.30
N ALA A 21 2.56 -40.50 5.19
CA ALA A 21 3.63 -39.71 4.57
C ALA A 21 3.13 -38.31 4.16
N PHE A 22 1.94 -38.23 3.55
CA PHE A 22 1.31 -36.98 3.16
C PHE A 22 1.00 -36.10 4.37
N VAL A 23 0.47 -36.68 5.46
CA VAL A 23 0.22 -35.95 6.73
C VAL A 23 1.52 -35.45 7.34
N LEU A 24 2.60 -36.22 7.30
CA LEU A 24 3.91 -35.81 7.84
C LEU A 24 4.55 -34.70 7.01
N VAL A 25 4.48 -34.78 5.68
CA VAL A 25 4.95 -33.72 4.76
C VAL A 25 4.11 -32.45 4.93
N HIS A 26 2.79 -32.59 4.97
CA HIS A 26 1.88 -31.47 5.19
C HIS A 26 2.11 -30.80 6.56
N ARG A 27 2.32 -31.58 7.63
CA ARG A 27 2.67 -31.04 8.96
C ARG A 27 4.04 -30.36 8.98
N ARG A 28 5.04 -30.87 8.27
CA ARG A 28 6.36 -30.22 8.16
C ARG A 28 6.29 -28.93 7.34
N HIS A 29 5.56 -28.95 6.23
CA HIS A 29 5.29 -27.78 5.40
C HIS A 29 4.51 -26.71 6.16
N LEU A 30 3.45 -27.07 6.87
CA LEU A 30 2.70 -26.16 7.74
C LEU A 30 3.56 -25.58 8.87
N ARG A 31 4.51 -26.34 9.42
CA ARG A 31 5.44 -25.84 10.45
C ARG A 31 6.47 -24.87 9.87
N GLN A 32 6.96 -25.10 8.66
CA GLN A 32 7.84 -24.17 7.93
C GLN A 32 7.08 -22.90 7.52
N TRP A 33 5.87 -23.06 6.97
CA TRP A 33 4.95 -21.96 6.63
C TRP A 33 4.61 -21.11 7.86
N ARG A 34 4.26 -21.71 9.01
CA ARG A 34 4.02 -20.98 10.27
C ARG A 34 5.26 -20.24 10.80
N ARG A 35 6.48 -20.69 10.47
CA ARG A 35 7.71 -19.98 10.87
C ARG A 35 7.99 -18.78 9.97
N GLN A 36 7.75 -18.91 8.67
CA GLN A 36 7.94 -17.86 7.67
C GLN A 36 6.81 -16.81 7.71
N ASN A 37 5.56 -17.24 7.89
CA ASN A 37 4.41 -16.37 8.06
C ASN A 37 4.33 -15.73 9.45
N ARG A 38 5.09 -16.16 10.46
CA ARG A 38 5.00 -15.56 11.81
C ARG A 38 5.37 -14.07 11.83
N SER A 39 6.29 -13.63 10.98
CA SER A 39 6.62 -12.20 10.83
C SER A 39 5.55 -11.46 10.01
N ILE A 40 4.98 -12.11 8.99
CA ILE A 40 3.85 -11.60 8.20
C ILE A 40 2.62 -11.42 9.09
N ASP A 41 2.30 -12.39 9.95
CA ASP A 41 1.19 -12.38 10.90
C ASP A 41 1.36 -11.29 11.97
N GLN A 42 2.59 -11.01 12.40
CA GLN A 42 2.88 -9.91 13.33
C GLN A 42 2.68 -8.55 12.67
N LEU A 43 3.17 -8.35 11.44
CA LEU A 43 2.94 -7.10 10.69
C LEU A 43 1.48 -6.95 10.27
N ALA A 44 0.82 -8.05 9.88
CA ALA A 44 -0.59 -8.10 9.55
C ALA A 44 -1.47 -7.80 10.76
N ARG A 45 -1.13 -8.31 11.96
CA ARG A 45 -1.77 -7.89 13.22
C ARG A 45 -1.52 -6.42 13.53
N VAL A 46 -0.34 -5.88 13.24
CA VAL A 46 -0.08 -4.43 13.40
C VAL A 46 -0.84 -3.58 12.36
N THR A 47 -1.04 -4.06 11.13
CA THR A 47 -1.80 -3.33 10.08
C THR A 47 -3.31 -3.52 10.20
N SER A 48 -3.79 -4.65 10.72
CA SER A 48 -5.21 -4.95 10.93
C SER A 48 -5.72 -4.48 12.29
N ALA A 49 -4.97 -4.68 13.39
CA ALA A 49 -5.37 -4.24 14.73
C ALA A 49 -5.24 -2.72 14.93
N ARG A 50 -4.54 -2.02 14.03
CA ARG A 50 -4.42 -0.55 14.05
C ARG A 50 -5.23 0.14 12.96
N ARG A 51 -6.04 -0.61 12.19
CA ARG A 51 -7.24 -0.05 11.55
C ARG A 51 -8.24 0.28 12.66
N ARG A 52 -7.94 1.33 13.44
CA ARG A 52 -9.01 2.12 14.03
C ARG A 52 -9.95 2.43 12.87
N MET A 53 -11.22 2.10 13.03
CA MET A 53 -12.22 2.35 11.99
C MET A 53 -12.28 3.86 11.76
N LEU A 54 -11.49 4.35 10.82
CA LEU A 54 -11.77 5.63 10.21
C LEU A 54 -13.17 5.52 9.62
N ALA A 55 -14.01 6.52 9.90
CA ALA A 55 -15.38 6.57 9.39
C ALA A 55 -15.43 6.70 7.84
N PHE A 56 -14.27 6.84 7.20
CA PHE A 56 -14.11 7.07 5.76
C PHE A 56 -13.21 6.00 5.13
N PRO A 57 -13.51 5.56 3.89
CA PRO A 57 -12.60 4.72 3.14
C PRO A 57 -11.31 5.49 2.82
N LEU A 58 -10.17 4.81 2.96
CA LEU A 58 -8.88 5.37 2.56
C LEU A 58 -8.72 5.28 1.04
N PRO A 59 -8.20 6.31 0.36
CA PRO A 59 -7.94 6.26 -1.07
C PRO A 59 -6.88 5.20 -1.39
N SER A 60 -7.03 4.53 -2.53
CA SER A 60 -6.05 3.56 -3.03
C SER A 60 -4.78 4.24 -3.57
N ARG A 61 -4.81 5.55 -3.81
CA ARG A 61 -3.70 6.33 -4.36
C ARG A 61 -3.64 7.71 -3.71
N TRP A 62 -2.43 8.14 -3.34
CA TRP A 62 -2.19 9.43 -2.70
C TRP A 62 -0.74 9.88 -2.87
N MET A 63 -0.50 11.15 -2.58
CA MET A 63 0.85 11.72 -2.45
C MET A 63 1.02 12.34 -1.07
N ALA A 64 2.28 12.41 -0.64
CA ALA A 64 2.72 13.15 0.52
C ALA A 64 3.85 14.10 0.11
N VAL A 65 3.65 15.39 0.34
CA VAL A 65 4.60 16.45 0.00
C VAL A 65 5.25 16.96 1.28
N ARG A 66 6.58 17.02 1.33
CA ARG A 66 7.33 17.45 2.52
C ARG A 66 7.42 18.98 2.60
N SER A 67 6.26 19.62 2.76
CA SER A 67 6.16 21.06 2.94
C SER A 67 4.88 21.39 3.70
N ALA A 68 4.94 22.39 4.57
CA ALA A 68 3.77 22.97 5.22
C ALA A 68 3.17 24.16 4.44
N ASN A 69 3.82 24.60 3.36
CA ASN A 69 3.35 25.70 2.52
C ASN A 69 2.29 25.21 1.53
N THR A 70 1.04 25.14 1.99
CA THR A 70 -0.09 24.67 1.17
C THR A 70 -0.36 25.57 -0.02
N ALA A 71 -0.06 26.88 0.06
CA ALA A 71 -0.20 27.80 -1.07
C ALA A 71 0.76 27.46 -2.21
N LEU A 72 2.03 27.17 -1.91
CA LEU A 72 3.01 26.70 -2.89
C LEU A 72 2.57 25.38 -3.52
N ILE A 73 2.15 24.41 -2.71
CA ILE A 73 1.70 23.10 -3.19
C ILE A 73 0.51 23.25 -4.13
N ARG A 74 -0.48 24.06 -3.74
CA ARG A 74 -1.65 24.32 -4.57
C ARG A 74 -1.30 25.00 -5.89
N GLY A 75 -0.36 25.95 -5.88
CA GLY A 75 0.14 26.59 -7.10
C GLY A 75 0.80 25.59 -8.04
N ALA A 76 1.66 24.72 -7.51
CA ALA A 76 2.39 23.71 -8.28
C ALA A 76 1.50 22.61 -8.86
N LEU A 77 0.43 22.23 -8.14
CA LEU A 77 -0.55 21.24 -8.61
C LEU A 77 -1.51 21.80 -9.66
N GLY A 78 -1.71 23.11 -9.72
CA GLY A 78 -2.66 23.76 -10.61
C GLY A 78 -4.12 23.54 -10.20
N ASP A 79 -4.83 22.66 -10.91
CA ASP A 79 -6.28 22.43 -10.75
C ASP A 79 -6.59 21.61 -9.48
N VAL A 80 -6.65 22.33 -8.36
CA VAL A 80 -6.95 21.80 -7.03
C VAL A 80 -8.30 22.32 -6.55
N ALA A 81 -9.16 21.41 -6.07
CA ALA A 81 -10.44 21.76 -5.48
C ALA A 81 -10.28 22.77 -4.33
N PRO A 82 -11.26 23.68 -4.12
CA PRO A 82 -11.20 24.66 -3.04
C PRO A 82 -10.85 24.02 -1.69
N ALA A 83 -10.23 24.81 -0.80
CA ALA A 83 -9.94 24.34 0.55
C ALA A 83 -11.24 23.84 1.21
N ALA A 84 -11.24 22.56 1.56
CA ALA A 84 -12.39 21.87 2.13
C ALA A 84 -11.96 21.13 3.40
N ALA A 85 -12.95 20.77 4.21
CA ALA A 85 -12.73 19.92 5.36
C ALA A 85 -12.13 18.58 4.91
N TRP A 86 -11.28 17.95 5.73
CA TRP A 86 -10.61 16.71 5.33
C TRP A 86 -11.61 15.56 5.15
N SER A 87 -12.68 15.54 5.94
CA SER A 87 -13.80 14.61 5.75
C SER A 87 -14.47 14.74 4.38
N ASP A 88 -14.65 15.96 3.88
CA ASP A 88 -15.22 16.23 2.54
C ASP A 88 -14.26 15.73 1.45
N ALA A 89 -12.98 16.08 1.57
CA ALA A 89 -11.94 15.61 0.66
C ALA A 89 -11.86 14.07 0.57
N LEU A 90 -11.97 13.37 1.71
CA LEU A 90 -11.99 11.90 1.73
C LEU A 90 -13.23 11.31 1.06
N SER A 91 -14.39 11.93 1.27
CA SER A 91 -15.66 11.49 0.67
C SER A 91 -15.68 11.68 -0.84
N ARG A 92 -14.98 12.72 -1.31
CA ARG A 92 -14.89 13.12 -2.72
C ARG A 92 -13.60 12.67 -3.40
N ALA A 93 -12.78 11.86 -2.72
CA ALA A 93 -11.54 11.33 -3.27
C ALA A 93 -11.69 10.61 -4.64
N PRO A 94 -12.83 9.98 -5.00
CA PRO A 94 -13.04 9.43 -6.34
C PRO A 94 -13.23 10.46 -7.45
N GLU A 95 -13.55 11.72 -7.13
CA GLU A 95 -13.76 12.79 -8.13
C GLU A 95 -12.46 13.14 -8.86
N ARG A 96 -12.56 13.61 -10.10
CA ARG A 96 -11.41 14.04 -10.93
C ARG A 96 -10.83 15.39 -10.52
N SER A 97 -10.70 15.63 -9.22
CA SER A 97 -10.12 16.84 -8.62
C SER A 97 -9.00 16.44 -7.67
N LEU A 98 -8.06 17.35 -7.42
CA LEU A 98 -7.07 17.18 -6.34
C LEU A 98 -7.56 17.87 -5.07
N PHE A 99 -7.32 17.25 -3.92
CA PHE A 99 -7.56 17.81 -2.59
C PHE A 99 -6.27 17.82 -1.79
N VAL A 100 -6.02 18.91 -1.08
CA VAL A 100 -4.79 19.17 -0.33
C VAL A 100 -5.15 19.30 1.15
N SER A 101 -4.50 18.51 2.00
CA SER A 101 -4.73 18.56 3.45
C SER A 101 -4.11 19.80 4.09
N ALA A 102 -4.54 20.13 5.31
CA ALA A 102 -3.71 20.92 6.21
C ALA A 102 -2.38 20.17 6.49
N PRO A 103 -1.28 20.88 6.82
CA PRO A 103 -0.02 20.24 7.15
C PRO A 103 -0.11 19.38 8.43
N VAL A 104 0.46 18.19 8.39
CA VAL A 104 0.59 17.27 9.53
C VAL A 104 2.05 16.88 9.64
N GLU A 105 2.71 17.22 10.76
CA GLU A 105 4.11 16.86 11.02
C GLU A 105 5.08 17.28 9.88
N GLY A 106 4.82 18.43 9.24
CA GLY A 106 5.63 18.95 8.14
C GLY A 106 5.34 18.32 6.77
N TRP A 107 4.33 17.47 6.67
CA TRP A 107 3.83 16.89 5.44
C TRP A 107 2.45 17.41 5.08
N THR A 108 2.18 17.57 3.80
CA THR A 108 0.85 17.82 3.26
C THR A 108 0.44 16.65 2.38
N LEU A 109 -0.74 16.11 2.63
CA LEU A 109 -1.30 15.01 1.86
C LEU A 109 -2.06 15.54 0.66
N VAL A 110 -1.95 14.83 -0.46
CA VAL A 110 -2.71 15.11 -1.68
C VAL A 110 -3.44 13.85 -2.11
N ILE A 111 -4.75 13.97 -2.29
CA ILE A 111 -5.64 12.88 -2.70
C ILE A 111 -6.55 13.33 -3.85
N GLY A 112 -7.26 12.38 -4.44
CA GLY A 112 -8.23 12.66 -5.50
C GLY A 112 -8.00 11.81 -6.75
N GLY A 113 -9.01 11.73 -7.62
CA GLY A 113 -8.95 10.97 -8.88
C GLY A 113 -7.98 11.58 -9.90
N ALA A 114 -7.61 12.85 -9.74
CA ALA A 114 -6.61 13.52 -10.57
C ALA A 114 -5.15 13.23 -10.15
N VAL A 115 -4.92 12.52 -9.04
CA VAL A 115 -3.57 12.02 -8.72
C VAL A 115 -3.16 11.04 -9.85
N PRO A 116 -1.97 11.17 -10.45
CA PRO A 116 -1.61 10.44 -11.67
C PRO A 116 -1.66 8.92 -11.47
N ASP A 117 -2.18 8.21 -12.47
CA ASP A 117 -2.27 6.75 -12.45
C ASP A 117 -1.16 6.12 -13.30
N PRO A 118 -0.16 5.44 -12.70
CA PRO A 118 0.90 4.79 -13.45
C PRO A 118 0.38 3.66 -14.35
N VAL A 119 -0.80 3.10 -14.08
CA VAL A 119 -1.43 2.07 -14.92
C VAL A 119 -2.00 2.66 -16.21
N LEU A 120 -2.49 3.91 -16.15
CA LEU A 120 -3.04 4.59 -17.33
C LEU A 120 -1.93 5.18 -18.20
N ASP A 121 -0.95 5.84 -17.58
CA ASP A 121 0.18 6.46 -18.26
C ASP A 121 1.35 6.65 -17.29
N ILE A 122 2.35 5.77 -17.37
CA ILE A 122 3.53 5.83 -16.50
C ILE A 122 4.43 7.02 -16.82
N ASP A 123 4.49 7.47 -18.08
CA ASP A 123 5.30 8.61 -18.48
C ASP A 123 4.71 9.91 -17.94
N ALA A 124 3.38 10.06 -18.00
CA ALA A 124 2.67 11.19 -17.39
C ALA A 124 2.84 11.20 -15.87
N ALA A 125 2.72 10.04 -15.21
CA ALA A 125 2.94 9.93 -13.78
C ALA A 125 4.37 10.30 -13.38
N TYR A 126 5.37 9.81 -14.12
CA TYR A 126 6.78 10.15 -13.90
C TYR A 126 7.02 11.67 -14.03
N ARG A 127 6.58 12.28 -15.14
CA ARG A 127 6.76 13.72 -15.41
C ARG A 127 6.08 14.55 -14.33
N PHE A 128 4.84 14.23 -13.99
CA PHE A 128 4.08 14.92 -12.95
C PHE A 128 4.84 14.93 -11.61
N LEU A 129 5.34 13.77 -11.16
CA LEU A 129 6.04 13.66 -9.88
C LEU A 129 7.38 14.42 -9.89
N VAL A 130 8.12 14.34 -11.01
CA VAL A 130 9.38 15.06 -11.19
C VAL A 130 9.16 16.57 -11.19
N ASP A 131 8.23 17.08 -11.99
CA ASP A 131 7.95 18.51 -12.11
C ASP A 131 7.44 19.07 -10.78
N LEU A 132 6.48 18.40 -10.14
CA LEU A 132 6.00 18.80 -8.83
C LEU A 132 7.15 18.88 -7.81
N SER A 133 8.02 17.87 -7.74
CA SER A 133 9.14 17.85 -6.80
C SER A 133 10.18 18.95 -7.04
N ARG A 134 10.30 19.50 -8.26
CA ARG A 134 11.17 20.66 -8.52
C ARG A 134 10.66 21.92 -7.84
N GLU A 135 9.35 22.04 -7.69
CA GLU A 135 8.72 23.21 -7.11
C GLU A 135 8.56 23.10 -5.59
N VAL A 136 8.22 21.90 -5.09
CA VAL A 136 7.84 21.70 -3.68
C VAL A 136 8.88 20.93 -2.86
N GLY A 137 9.98 20.47 -3.47
CA GLY A 137 11.06 19.73 -2.82
C GLY A 137 10.86 18.21 -2.85
N GLU A 138 10.43 17.60 -1.74
CA GLU A 138 10.23 16.14 -1.65
C GLU A 138 8.77 15.75 -1.85
N VAL A 139 8.54 14.86 -2.81
CA VAL A 139 7.25 14.23 -3.09
C VAL A 139 7.38 12.72 -2.93
N GLN A 140 6.50 12.14 -2.13
CA GLN A 140 6.32 10.70 -2.03
C GLN A 140 4.96 10.33 -2.63
N PHE A 141 4.93 9.29 -3.45
CA PHE A 141 3.74 8.80 -4.13
C PHE A 141 3.49 7.35 -3.75
N TYR A 142 2.23 6.98 -3.61
CA TYR A 142 1.80 5.65 -3.22
C TYR A 142 0.52 5.27 -3.95
N ALA A 143 0.46 4.03 -4.45
CA ALA A 143 -0.75 3.42 -4.96
C ALA A 143 -0.82 1.94 -4.53
N SER A 144 -2.01 1.47 -4.21
CA SER A 144 -2.26 0.10 -3.76
C SER A 144 -3.71 -0.31 -3.99
N ASP A 145 -3.91 -1.24 -4.91
CA ASP A 145 -5.13 -2.01 -5.11
C ASP A 145 -4.89 -3.46 -4.68
N ARG A 146 -5.58 -3.92 -3.64
CA ARG A 146 -5.42 -5.29 -3.11
C ARG A 146 -6.24 -6.33 -3.87
N VAL A 147 -7.22 -5.92 -4.66
CA VAL A 147 -8.04 -6.82 -5.48
C VAL A 147 -7.24 -7.21 -6.71
N LEU A 148 -6.63 -6.23 -7.37
CA LEU A 148 -5.84 -6.42 -8.59
C LEU A 148 -4.35 -6.67 -8.30
N ASN A 149 -3.91 -6.49 -7.05
CA ASN A 149 -2.51 -6.46 -6.64
C ASN A 149 -1.68 -5.41 -7.40
N PHE A 150 -2.32 -4.35 -7.91
CA PHE A 150 -1.64 -3.22 -8.52
C PHE A 150 -1.07 -2.35 -7.42
N HIS A 151 0.18 -1.95 -7.57
CA HIS A 151 0.84 -1.16 -6.54
C HIS A 151 1.98 -0.34 -7.12
N ALA A 152 2.21 0.80 -6.51
CA ALA A 152 3.31 1.67 -6.86
C ALA A 152 3.77 2.46 -5.65
N TRP A 153 5.04 2.82 -5.65
CA TRP A 153 5.61 3.79 -4.73
C TRP A 153 6.72 4.56 -5.42
N ALA A 154 6.82 5.85 -5.12
CA ALA A 154 7.94 6.65 -5.58
C ALA A 154 8.35 7.68 -4.54
N ARG A 155 9.63 8.03 -4.55
CA ARG A 155 10.22 9.09 -3.75
C ARG A 155 11.08 9.96 -4.66
N VAL A 156 10.64 11.18 -4.86
CA VAL A 156 11.25 12.15 -5.77
C VAL A 156 11.65 13.38 -4.98
N ARG A 157 12.85 13.88 -5.22
CA ARG A 157 13.43 15.04 -4.52
C ARG A 157 14.06 15.97 -5.51
N ASP A 158 13.65 17.23 -5.52
CA ASP A 158 14.25 18.29 -6.33
C ASP A 158 14.38 17.89 -7.81
N GLY A 159 13.35 17.24 -8.36
CA GLY A 159 13.32 16.74 -9.74
C GLY A 159 14.10 15.47 -10.00
N ARG A 160 14.59 14.77 -8.97
CA ARG A 160 15.33 13.51 -9.09
C ARG A 160 14.61 12.36 -8.40
N VAL A 161 14.38 11.28 -9.14
CA VAL A 161 13.81 10.06 -8.59
C VAL A 161 14.88 9.34 -7.78
N THR A 162 14.64 9.21 -6.48
CA THR A 162 15.55 8.45 -5.59
C THR A 162 15.18 6.98 -5.54
N ARG A 163 13.88 6.69 -5.67
CA ARG A 163 13.31 5.35 -5.79
C ARG A 163 11.95 5.45 -6.48
N GLY A 164 11.69 4.62 -7.48
CA GLY A 164 10.40 4.49 -8.14
C GLY A 164 10.12 3.03 -8.46
N TYR A 165 8.90 2.57 -8.18
CA TYR A 165 8.44 1.25 -8.59
C TYR A 165 6.94 1.27 -8.87
N ALA A 166 6.51 0.64 -9.95
CA ALA A 166 5.10 0.45 -10.29
C ALA A 166 4.88 -0.92 -10.94
N TRP A 167 3.82 -1.60 -10.51
CA TRP A 167 3.43 -2.93 -10.95
C TRP A 167 1.94 -2.98 -11.29
N ALA A 168 1.62 -3.50 -12.48
CA ALA A 168 0.25 -3.77 -12.91
C ALA A 168 0.19 -5.01 -13.81
N GLY A 169 0.52 -6.17 -13.25
CA GLY A 169 0.66 -7.42 -14.01
C GLY A 169 2.01 -7.56 -14.72
N ASP A 170 2.69 -6.44 -14.99
CA ASP A 170 4.10 -6.33 -15.35
C ASP A 170 4.74 -5.12 -14.63
N THR A 171 6.06 -5.03 -14.66
CA THR A 171 6.84 -3.92 -14.13
C THR A 171 6.71 -2.72 -15.07
N LEU A 172 5.93 -1.72 -14.67
CA LEU A 172 5.74 -0.47 -15.42
C LEU A 172 6.87 0.53 -15.17
N TRP A 173 7.40 0.53 -13.94
CA TRP A 173 8.50 1.39 -13.53
C TRP A 173 9.32 0.68 -12.47
N ASN A 174 10.63 0.76 -12.59
CA ASN A 174 11.61 0.33 -11.59
C ASN A 174 12.87 1.17 -11.77
N GLU A 175 13.08 2.10 -10.86
CA GLU A 175 14.19 3.05 -10.88
C GLU A 175 14.75 3.24 -9.47
N GLY A 176 16.07 3.40 -9.38
CA GLY A 176 16.78 3.51 -8.11
C GLY A 176 16.94 2.17 -7.39
N ARG A 177 17.84 2.13 -6.41
CA ARG A 177 18.14 0.89 -5.66
C ARG A 177 17.04 0.64 -4.63
N ALA A 178 16.63 -0.63 -4.50
CA ALA A 178 15.74 -1.05 -3.41
C ALA A 178 16.29 -0.61 -2.05
N THR A 179 15.49 0.20 -1.35
CA THR A 179 15.78 0.83 -0.07
C THR A 179 15.84 -0.20 1.06
N LEU A 180 16.47 0.17 2.18
CA LEU A 180 16.46 -0.66 3.38
C LEU A 180 15.03 -0.91 3.89
N ASP A 181 14.16 0.11 3.79
CA ASP A 181 12.77 0.01 4.23
C ASP A 181 11.97 -1.00 3.41
N GLU A 182 12.14 -1.01 2.08
CA GLU A 182 11.55 -2.02 1.19
C GLU A 182 11.97 -3.44 1.61
N ARG A 183 13.29 -3.66 1.81
CA ARG A 183 13.81 -4.99 2.17
C ARG A 183 13.30 -5.48 3.51
N LEU A 184 13.30 -4.61 4.51
CA LEU A 184 12.81 -4.93 5.86
C LEU A 184 11.29 -5.18 5.88
N LEU A 185 10.53 -4.52 4.99
CA LEU A 185 9.12 -4.79 4.78
C LEU A 185 8.89 -6.00 3.84
N GLY A 186 9.94 -6.66 3.36
CA GLY A 186 9.83 -7.78 2.43
C GLY A 186 9.18 -7.43 1.09
N LEU A 187 9.20 -6.14 0.70
CA LEU A 187 8.74 -5.69 -0.60
C LEU A 187 9.67 -6.22 -1.69
N ARG A 188 9.11 -6.66 -2.81
CA ARG A 188 9.88 -7.18 -3.95
C ARG A 188 9.53 -6.42 -5.21
N ALA A 189 10.51 -5.70 -5.75
CA ALA A 189 10.41 -5.11 -7.07
C ALA A 189 10.89 -6.11 -8.11
N ARG A 190 10.07 -6.42 -9.10
CA ARG A 190 10.48 -7.25 -10.23
C ARG A 190 11.28 -6.42 -11.23
N GLU A 191 12.14 -7.11 -11.96
CA GLU A 191 12.79 -6.53 -13.13
C GLU A 191 11.81 -6.44 -14.29
N TYR A 192 12.11 -5.58 -15.24
CA TYR A 192 11.34 -5.47 -16.48
C TYR A 192 11.36 -6.80 -17.25
N GLY A 193 10.20 -7.25 -17.71
CA GLY A 193 10.06 -8.49 -18.49
C GLY A 193 10.34 -9.77 -17.69
N ALA A 194 10.39 -9.70 -16.35
CA ALA A 194 10.60 -10.88 -15.52
C ALA A 194 9.42 -11.85 -15.67
N GLU A 195 9.72 -13.14 -15.87
CA GLU A 195 8.69 -14.17 -15.96
C GLU A 195 7.85 -14.24 -14.68
N MET A 196 6.53 -14.35 -14.87
CA MET A 196 5.58 -14.54 -13.78
C MET A 196 5.50 -16.02 -13.42
N PRO A 197 6.00 -16.43 -12.23
CA PRO A 197 5.87 -17.81 -11.81
C PRO A 197 4.40 -18.16 -11.62
N VAL A 198 4.00 -19.35 -12.08
CA VAL A 198 2.65 -19.86 -11.82
C VAL A 198 2.46 -19.98 -10.32
N PRO A 199 1.52 -19.25 -9.71
CA PRO A 199 1.32 -19.30 -8.26
C PRO A 199 0.93 -20.71 -7.86
N ARG A 200 1.58 -21.26 -6.83
CA ARG A 200 1.07 -22.48 -6.20
C ARG A 200 -0.18 -22.13 -5.42
N TYR A 201 -1.16 -23.02 -5.47
CA TYR A 201 -2.41 -22.82 -4.74
C TYR A 201 -2.15 -22.60 -3.24
N GLY A 202 -2.64 -21.47 -2.72
CA GLY A 202 -2.48 -21.07 -1.32
C GLY A 202 -1.18 -20.35 -0.96
N GLU A 203 -0.28 -20.09 -1.92
CA GLU A 203 0.89 -19.23 -1.69
C GLU A 203 0.55 -17.75 -1.94
N THR A 204 0.88 -16.89 -0.97
CA THR A 204 0.81 -15.44 -1.13
C THR A 204 1.89 -14.99 -2.08
N SER A 205 1.50 -14.35 -3.18
CA SER A 205 2.46 -13.84 -4.15
C SER A 205 3.21 -12.60 -3.60
N PRO A 206 4.41 -12.30 -4.11
CA PRO A 206 5.09 -11.04 -3.77
C PRO A 206 4.24 -9.80 -4.05
N GLU A 207 3.41 -9.83 -5.09
CA GLU A 207 2.57 -8.72 -5.52
C GLU A 207 1.42 -8.48 -4.51
N GLN A 208 0.82 -9.55 -3.99
CA GLN A 208 -0.14 -9.48 -2.88
C GLN A 208 0.52 -8.87 -1.63
N THR A 209 1.73 -9.35 -1.30
CA THR A 209 2.50 -8.82 -0.16
C THR A 209 2.81 -7.34 -0.33
N ASN A 210 3.19 -6.91 -1.54
CA ASN A 210 3.49 -5.52 -1.82
C ASN A 210 2.24 -4.65 -1.66
N ALA A 211 1.13 -5.01 -2.31
CA ALA A 211 -0.14 -4.27 -2.21
C ALA A 211 -0.63 -4.13 -0.76
N GLU A 212 -0.40 -5.12 0.10
CA GLU A 212 -0.75 -4.99 1.52
C GLU A 212 0.16 -4.02 2.29
N ARG A 213 1.43 -3.88 1.89
CA ARG A 213 2.48 -3.22 2.67
C ARG A 213 2.88 -1.83 2.18
N VAL A 214 2.32 -1.33 1.08
CA VAL A 214 2.53 0.07 0.64
C VAL A 214 2.26 1.09 1.77
N PRO A 215 1.18 1.00 2.56
CA PRO A 215 0.97 1.94 3.67
C PRO A 215 2.06 1.86 4.76
N LEU A 216 2.62 0.67 4.99
CA LEU A 216 3.74 0.52 5.91
C LEU A 216 5.01 1.19 5.37
N LEU A 217 5.25 1.11 4.06
CA LEU A 217 6.36 1.82 3.43
C LEU A 217 6.21 3.33 3.63
N ALA A 218 5.01 3.86 3.41
CA ALA A 218 4.73 5.28 3.62
C ALA A 218 5.09 5.73 5.04
N ARG A 219 4.66 4.97 6.04
CA ARG A 219 5.02 5.22 7.45
C ARG A 219 6.53 5.24 7.70
N ARG A 220 7.30 4.37 7.04
CA ARG A 220 8.77 4.33 7.23
C ARG A 220 9.48 5.45 6.49
N TRP A 221 8.95 5.89 5.35
CA TRP A 221 9.52 6.97 4.56
C TRP A 221 9.22 8.36 5.12
N GLY A 222 8.18 8.50 5.94
CA GLY A 222 7.99 9.70 6.76
C GLY A 222 6.59 9.91 7.30
N ILE A 223 5.54 9.40 6.64
CA ILE A 223 4.16 9.67 7.06
C ILE A 223 3.24 8.47 6.83
N ASP A 224 2.46 8.15 7.87
CA ASP A 224 1.38 7.17 7.78
C ASP A 224 0.07 7.87 7.41
N PHE A 225 -0.48 7.58 6.21
CA PHE A 225 -1.68 8.25 5.70
C PHE A 225 -2.88 8.09 6.66
N ALA A 226 -3.05 6.91 7.24
CA ALA A 226 -4.16 6.63 8.15
C ALA A 226 -4.05 7.45 9.43
N THR A 227 -2.89 7.41 10.11
CA THR A 227 -2.65 8.22 11.31
C THR A 227 -2.77 9.72 11.03
N ALA A 228 -2.21 10.20 9.91
CA ALA A 228 -2.31 11.62 9.54
C ALA A 228 -3.76 12.04 9.25
N SER A 229 -4.54 11.18 8.60
CA SER A 229 -5.97 11.42 8.36
C SER A 229 -6.77 11.44 9.66
N GLU A 230 -6.46 10.57 10.63
CA GLU A 230 -7.07 10.62 11.97
C GLU A 230 -6.84 11.98 12.64
N LEU A 231 -5.60 12.49 12.61
CA LEU A 231 -5.26 13.79 13.19
C LEU A 231 -6.01 14.95 12.52
N LEU A 232 -6.11 14.91 11.18
CA LEU A 232 -6.86 15.91 10.41
C LEU A 232 -8.35 15.91 10.77
N LEU A 233 -8.97 14.74 10.86
CA LEU A 233 -10.38 14.60 11.26
C LEU A 233 -10.62 15.05 12.70
N GLN A 234 -9.68 14.78 13.61
CA GLN A 234 -9.76 15.27 14.99
C GLN A 234 -9.67 16.79 15.06
N ALA A 235 -8.71 17.39 14.35
CA ALA A 235 -8.56 18.84 14.28
C ALA A 235 -9.80 19.52 13.69
N GLU A 236 -10.38 18.91 12.65
CA GLU A 236 -11.62 19.37 12.03
C GLU A 236 -12.81 19.32 13.00
N GLY A 237 -12.95 18.25 13.80
CA GLY A 237 -13.99 18.13 14.82
C GLY A 237 -13.85 19.18 15.94
N VAL A 238 -12.63 19.49 16.36
CA VAL A 238 -12.35 20.54 17.36
C VAL A 238 -12.73 21.92 16.82
N ALA A 239 -12.37 22.23 15.56
CA ALA A 239 -12.72 23.51 14.94
C ALA A 239 -14.24 23.73 14.88
N ARG A 240 -15.01 22.72 14.45
CA ARG A 240 -16.48 22.80 14.42
C ARG A 240 -17.09 22.93 15.81
N GLY A 241 -16.54 22.22 16.80
CA GLY A 241 -17.01 22.30 18.18
C GLY A 241 -16.77 23.69 18.79
N GLY A 242 -15.68 24.38 18.43
CA GLY A 242 -15.39 25.74 18.91
C GLY A 242 -16.38 26.79 18.40
N ASP A 243 -16.75 26.72 17.13
CA ASP A 243 -17.71 27.66 16.51
C ASP A 243 -19.11 27.58 17.16
N ASP A 244 -19.52 26.39 17.62
CA ASP A 244 -20.82 26.19 18.30
C ASP A 244 -20.88 26.84 19.70
N PHE A 245 -19.74 27.08 20.35
CA PHE A 245 -19.68 27.75 21.66
C PHE A 245 -19.63 29.27 21.57
N GLU A 246 -19.05 29.85 20.50
CA GLU A 246 -19.00 31.31 20.31
C GLU A 246 -20.32 31.90 19.78
N GLY A 247 -21.17 31.09 19.12
CA GLY A 247 -22.48 31.52 18.63
C GLY A 247 -23.62 31.64 19.67
N ARG A 248 -23.32 31.47 20.97
CA ARG A 248 -24.31 31.52 22.07
C ARG A 248 -24.09 32.64 23.10
N GLY A 249 -23.19 33.59 22.81
CA GLY A 249 -22.89 34.76 23.65
C GLY A 249 -23.71 35.99 23.31
#